data_AF-A0A1C4GU15-F1
#
_entry.id   AF-A0A1C4GU15-F1
#
_cell.length_a   1.000
_cell.length_b   1.000
_cell.length_c   1.000
_cell.angle_alpha   90.00
_cell.angle_beta   90.00
_cell.angle_gamma   90.00
#
_symmetry.space_group_name_H-M   'P 1'
#
loop_
_entity.id
_entity.type
_entity.pdbx_description
1 polymer ?
#
loop_
_entity_poly.entity_id
_entity_poly.type
_entity_poly.pdbx_seq_one_letter_code
_entity_poly.pdbx_strand_id
1 'polypeptide(L)' 'MDIKHIKYLLDLFEGAVEKRTAVYELAEDENDENQAAADCGKAKAELLKAIEDLIHVKENRSI' A
#
# COMPACT_ATOMS: atom_id res chain seq x y z
N MET A 1 7.90 14.36 4.27
CA MET A 1 7.16 13.62 3.22
C MET A 1 6.20 14.58 2.55
N ASP A 2 6.08 14.58 1.22
CA ASP A 2 5.16 15.47 0.50
C ASP A 2 3.98 14.67 -0.11
N ILE A 3 2.98 15.40 -0.60
CA ILE A 3 1.78 14.79 -1.18
C ILE A 3 2.08 13.94 -2.43
N LYS A 4 3.21 14.19 -3.13
CA LYS A 4 3.60 13.41 -4.32
C LYS A 4 4.08 12.01 -3.90
N HIS A 5 4.78 11.92 -2.76
CA HIS A 5 5.20 10.63 -2.21
C HIS A 5 4.00 9.76 -1.80
N ILE A 6 2.96 10.35 -1.20
CA ILE A 6 1.73 9.60 -0.85
C ILE A 6 0.99 9.14 -2.11
N LYS A 7 0.91 9.98 -3.16
CA LYS A 7 0.32 9.58 -4.44
C LYS A 7 1.07 8.40 -5.07
N TYR A 8 2.40 8.44 -5.05
CA TYR A 8 3.20 7.30 -5.51
C TYR A 8 2.93 6.02 -4.72
N LEU A 9 2.78 6.11 -3.39
CA LEU A 9 2.44 4.95 -2.56
C LEU A 9 1.00 4.45 -2.78
N LEU A 10 0.06 5.34 -3.12
CA LEU A 10 -1.29 4.98 -3.55
C LEU A 10 -1.25 4.19 -4.85
N ASP A 11 -0.52 4.66 -5.87
CA ASP A 11 -0.38 3.96 -7.15
C ASP A 11 0.22 2.55 -6.96
N LEU A 12 1.22 2.42 -6.08
CA LEU A 12 1.81 1.11 -5.72
C LEU A 12 0.83 0.19 -5.01
N PHE A 13 0.02 0.73 -4.08
CA PHE A 13 -1.00 -0.04 -3.37
C PHE A 13 -2.10 -0.51 -4.32
N GLU A 14 -2.60 0.36 -5.19
CA GLU A 14 -3.62 0.02 -6.19
C GLU A 14 -3.11 -1.10 -7.12
N GLY A 15 -1.89 -0.99 -7.63
CA GLY A 15 -1.29 -2.05 -8.46
C GLY A 15 -1.07 -3.37 -7.71
N ALA A 16 -0.82 -3.34 -6.40
CA ALA A 16 -0.72 -4.56 -5.58
C ALA A 16 -2.09 -5.21 -5.35
N VAL A 17 -3.15 -4.40 -5.18
CA VAL A 17 -4.53 -4.89 -5.07
C VAL A 17 -4.96 -5.55 -6.38
N GLU A 18 -4.71 -4.92 -7.53
CA GLU A 18 -5.04 -5.49 -8.84
C GLU A 18 -4.35 -6.83 -9.07
N LYS A 19 -3.05 -6.92 -8.77
CA LYS A 19 -2.29 -8.18 -8.87
C LYS A 19 -2.87 -9.27 -7.98
N ARG A 20 -3.20 -8.93 -6.72
CA ARG A 20 -3.78 -9.88 -5.78
C ARG A 20 -5.15 -10.37 -6.26
N THR A 21 -5.99 -9.50 -6.77
CA THR A 21 -7.29 -9.88 -7.33
C THR A 21 -7.12 -10.81 -8.54
N ALA A 22 -6.19 -10.51 -9.45
CA ALA A 22 -5.91 -11.36 -10.61
C ALA A 22 -5.36 -12.74 -10.20
N VAL A 23 -4.53 -12.80 -9.17
CA VAL A 23 -4.00 -14.07 -8.62
C VAL A 23 -5.13 -14.90 -8.02
N TYR A 24 -6.04 -14.33 -7.22
CA TYR A 24 -7.19 -15.08 -6.69
C TYR A 24 -8.16 -15.57 -7.76
N GLU A 25 -8.19 -14.95 -8.94
CA GLU A 25 -9.02 -15.40 -10.06
C GLU A 25 -8.38 -16.51 -10.91
N LEU A 26 -7.05 -16.65 -10.87
CA LEU A 26 -6.28 -17.47 -11.80
C LEU A 26 -5.41 -18.54 -11.12
N ALA A 27 -5.07 -18.38 -9.85
CA ALA A 27 -4.16 -19.27 -9.15
C ALA A 27 -4.85 -20.58 -8.79
N GLU A 28 -4.22 -21.69 -9.15
CA GLU A 28 -4.55 -23.03 -8.65
C GLU A 28 -3.63 -23.42 -7.45
N ASP A 29 -2.70 -22.54 -7.05
CA ASP A 29 -1.71 -22.74 -6.00
C ASP A 29 -1.86 -21.69 -4.87
N GLU A 30 -2.10 -22.18 -3.66
CA GLU A 30 -2.26 -21.41 -2.42
C GLU A 30 -1.01 -20.55 -2.10
N ASN A 31 0.17 -20.93 -2.59
CA ASN A 31 1.40 -20.20 -2.33
C ASN A 31 1.48 -18.86 -3.10
N ASP A 32 0.95 -18.81 -4.33
CA ASP A 32 0.88 -17.59 -5.14
C ASP A 32 -0.13 -16.60 -4.54
N GLU A 33 -1.27 -17.12 -4.05
CA GLU A 33 -2.25 -16.32 -3.31
C GLU A 33 -1.66 -15.71 -2.04
N ASN A 34 -0.92 -16.50 -1.26
CA ASN A 34 -0.27 -16.05 -0.03
C ASN A 34 0.79 -14.98 -0.31
N GLN A 35 1.58 -15.13 -1.37
CA GLN A 35 2.59 -14.14 -1.76
C GLN A 35 1.94 -12.83 -2.20
N ALA A 36 0.89 -12.89 -3.03
CA ALA A 36 0.16 -11.70 -3.47
C ALA A 36 -0.55 -10.98 -2.30
N ALA A 37 -1.07 -11.74 -1.33
CA ALA A 37 -1.62 -11.18 -0.09
C ALA A 37 -0.56 -10.47 0.75
N ALA A 38 0.64 -11.06 0.90
CA ALA A 38 1.76 -10.47 1.63
C ALA A 38 2.23 -9.15 0.98
N ASP A 39 2.39 -9.13 -0.35
CA ASP A 39 2.83 -7.94 -1.09
C ASP A 39 1.81 -6.80 -0.99
N CYS A 40 0.51 -7.12 -1.11
CA CYS A 40 -0.56 -6.15 -0.90
C CYS A 40 -0.56 -5.60 0.55
N GLY A 41 -0.32 -6.47 1.53
CA GLY A 41 -0.25 -6.09 2.94
C GLY A 41 0.91 -5.13 3.22
N LYS A 42 2.08 -5.39 2.62
CA LYS A 42 3.27 -4.53 2.74
C LYS A 42 3.03 -3.15 2.13
N ALA A 43 2.49 -3.09 0.90
CA ALA A 43 2.19 -1.82 0.23
C ALA A 43 1.18 -0.98 1.05
N LYS A 44 0.15 -1.64 1.62
CA LYS A 44 -0.81 -0.98 2.51
C LYS A 44 -0.14 -0.38 3.76
N ALA A 45 0.73 -1.14 4.41
CA ALA A 45 1.42 -0.69 5.63
C ALA A 45 2.33 0.52 5.35
N GLU A 46 3.05 0.52 4.23
CA GLU A 46 3.89 1.64 3.81
C GLU A 46 3.07 2.90 3.52
N LEU A 47 1.93 2.76 2.84
CA LEU A 47 1.00 3.88 2.60
C LEU A 47 0.43 4.44 3.90
N LEU A 48 -0.01 3.59 4.83
CA LEU A 48 -0.56 4.03 6.11
C LEU A 48 0.47 4.81 6.92
N LYS A 49 1.70 4.28 7.04
CA LYS A 49 2.79 4.96 7.74
C LYS A 49 3.09 6.34 7.14
N ALA A 50 3.11 6.43 5.81
CA ALA A 50 3.34 7.69 5.11
C ALA A 50 2.25 8.74 5.37
N ILE A 51 1.00 8.30 5.51
CA ILE A 51 -0.14 9.17 5.87
C ILE A 51 -0.01 9.63 7.33
N GLU A 52 0.29 8.73 8.26
CA GLU A 52 0.49 9.05 9.68
C GLU A 52 1.62 10.07 9.87
N ASP A 53 2.77 9.86 9.21
CA ASP A 53 3.91 10.78 9.25
C ASP A 53 3.53 12.17 8.70
N LEU A 54 2.68 12.24 7.66
CA LEU A 54 2.21 13.52 7.11
C LEU A 54 1.26 14.25 8.08
N ILE A 55 0.36 13.53 8.74
CA ILE A 55 -0.56 14.09 9.74
C ILE A 55 0.25 14.69 10.89
N HIS A 56 1.18 13.93 11.46
CA HIS A 56 2.03 14.41 12.56
C HIS A 56 2.89 15.62 12.19
N VAL A 57 3.42 15.68 10.97
CA VAL A 57 4.16 16.86 10.49
C VAL A 57 3.24 18.08 10.35
N LYS A 58 1.97 17.91 9.95
CA LYS A 58 1.00 19.02 9.86
C LYS A 58 0.54 19.52 11.24
N GLU A 59 0.32 18.61 12.18
CA GLU A 59 -0.02 18.96 13.57
C GLU A 59 1.10 19.77 14.22
N ASN A 60 2.35 19.35 14.05
CA ASN A 60 3.52 20.02 14.62
C ASN A 60 3.88 21.35 13.94
N ARG A 61 3.41 21.61 12.70
CA ARG A 61 3.61 22.88 11.97
C ARG A 61 2.52 23.92 12.22
N SER A 62 1.45 23.56 12.92
CA SER A 62 0.34 24.46 13.23
C SER A 62 0.50 25.17 14.59
N ILE A 63 1.73 25.18 15.13
CA ILE A 63 2.12 25.82 16.41
C ILE A 63 3.12 26.94 16.11
#